data_AF-A0A1K0IR99-F1
#
_entry.id   AF-A0A1K0IR99-F1
#
_cell.length_a   1.000
_cell.length_b   1.000
_cell.length_c   1.000
_cell.angle_alpha   90.00
_cell.angle_beta   90.00
_cell.angle_gamma   90.00
#
_symmetry.space_group_name_H-M   'P 1'
#
loop_
_entity.id
_entity.type
_entity.pdbx_description
1 polymer ?
#
loop_
_entity_poly.entity_id
_entity_poly.type
_entity_poly.pdbx_seq_one_letter_code
_entity_poly.pdbx_strand_id
1 'polypeptide(L)'
;MNRHEGVTLNLAVHNREELLHQLAGNLTDLAVMVRPPEGMDTINEAFAPHPYVIVAAPTHPLVGQRNIPLAALTDEAFISREKGSDTWNSMQDGFAGRLSNMRIAMEIKSTETIKQAVIANMGIAFLSAHTVGLELQAGKLAVLDIEGFPVMLNWYVVHRKNKRLPPVALAFKQFLMEEGAGLIERITGVEGLISQNA
;
A
#
# COMPACT_ATOMS: atom_id res chain seq x y z
N MET A 1 21.42 -4.99 -8.80
CA MET A 1 22.18 -6.21 -9.16
C MET A 1 23.47 -5.88 -9.91
N ASN A 2 23.47 -4.96 -10.88
CA ASN A 2 24.70 -4.60 -11.65
C ASN A 2 25.82 -3.89 -10.85
N ARG A 3 25.57 -3.41 -9.62
CA ARG A 3 26.60 -2.78 -8.76
C ARG A 3 27.36 -3.78 -7.88
N HIS A 4 26.82 -4.99 -7.65
CA HIS A 4 27.42 -6.00 -6.77
C HIS A 4 27.14 -7.42 -7.33
N GLU A 5 27.96 -7.87 -8.28
CA GLU A 5 27.76 -9.14 -9.02
C GLU A 5 27.95 -10.42 -8.19
N GLY A 6 28.50 -10.32 -6.97
CA GLY A 6 28.66 -11.44 -6.04
C GLY A 6 27.54 -11.60 -4.99
N VAL A 7 26.47 -10.81 -5.08
CA VAL A 7 25.38 -10.82 -4.09
C VAL A 7 24.19 -11.64 -4.61
N THR A 8 23.86 -12.71 -3.89
CA THR A 8 22.58 -13.42 -4.07
C THR A 8 21.53 -12.79 -3.17
N LEU A 9 20.43 -12.32 -3.77
CA LEU A 9 19.29 -11.77 -3.03
C LEU A 9 18.14 -12.78 -3.04
N ASN A 10 17.74 -13.22 -1.84
CA ASN A 10 16.54 -14.03 -1.66
C ASN A 10 15.37 -13.10 -1.33
N LEU A 11 14.51 -12.85 -2.32
CA LEU A 11 13.29 -12.08 -2.16
C LEU A 11 12.09 -13.02 -2.06
N ALA A 12 11.29 -12.84 -1.01
CA ALA A 12 10.01 -13.51 -0.88
C ALA A 12 8.93 -12.47 -0.51
N VAL A 13 7.71 -12.68 -1.02
CA VAL A 13 6.55 -11.85 -0.73
C VAL A 13 5.59 -12.67 0.11
N HIS A 14 5.27 -12.14 1.29
CA HIS A 14 4.45 -12.81 2.30
C HIS A 14 3.28 -11.92 2.70
N ASN A 15 2.22 -12.53 3.24
CA ASN A 15 1.18 -11.77 3.93
C ASN A 15 1.71 -11.23 5.28
N ARG A 16 0.94 -10.37 5.95
CA ARG A 16 1.34 -9.76 7.22
C ARG A 16 1.71 -10.80 8.26
N GLU A 17 0.85 -11.79 8.49
CA GLU A 17 1.05 -12.81 9.53
C GLU A 17 2.36 -13.58 9.33
N GLU A 18 2.60 -14.03 8.09
CA GLU A 18 3.81 -14.77 7.76
C GLU A 18 5.05 -13.88 7.85
N LEU A 19 5.00 -12.61 7.41
CA LEU A 19 6.12 -11.68 7.53
C LEU A 19 6.49 -11.41 9.00
N LEU A 20 5.50 -11.33 9.88
CA LEU A 20 5.71 -11.21 11.32
C LEU A 20 6.32 -12.49 11.92
N HIS A 21 5.89 -13.67 11.47
CA HIS A 21 6.53 -14.93 11.86
C HIS A 21 7.99 -15.02 11.40
N GLN A 22 8.30 -14.60 10.16
CA GLN A 22 9.67 -14.56 9.63
C GLN A 22 10.58 -13.64 10.46
N LEU A 23 10.06 -12.46 10.84
CA LEU A 23 10.76 -11.53 11.73
C LEU A 23 10.98 -12.12 13.12
N ALA A 24 9.94 -12.64 13.77
CA ALA A 24 10.03 -13.23 15.10
C ALA A 24 10.99 -14.42 15.15
N GLY A 25 10.96 -15.27 14.12
CA GLY A 25 11.82 -16.44 13.97
C GLY A 25 13.27 -16.14 13.54
N ASN A 26 13.63 -14.86 13.32
CA ASN A 26 14.94 -14.47 12.77
C ASN A 26 15.26 -15.10 11.40
N LEU A 27 14.24 -15.42 10.61
CA LEU A 27 14.36 -16.12 9.33
C LEU A 27 14.61 -15.18 8.15
N THR A 28 14.39 -13.88 8.33
CA THR A 28 14.73 -12.83 7.35
C THR A 28 15.69 -11.80 7.97
N ASP A 29 16.53 -11.18 7.13
CA ASP A 29 17.42 -10.09 7.53
C ASP A 29 16.69 -8.75 7.58
N LEU A 30 15.90 -8.46 6.54
CA LEU A 30 15.12 -7.23 6.40
C LEU A 30 13.71 -7.58 5.93
N ALA A 31 12.73 -6.87 6.46
CA ALA A 31 11.36 -6.89 5.98
C ALA A 31 10.99 -5.49 5.48
N VAL A 32 10.23 -5.43 4.38
CA VAL A 32 9.65 -4.18 3.88
C VAL A 32 8.14 -4.26 4.06
N MET A 33 7.57 -3.28 4.76
CA MET A 33 6.14 -3.27 5.07
C MET A 33 5.62 -1.85 5.28
N VAL A 34 4.30 -1.69 5.27
CA VAL A 34 3.66 -0.39 5.50
C VAL A 34 3.37 -0.18 6.99
N ARG A 35 3.05 -1.26 7.72
CA ARG A 35 2.74 -1.19 9.15
C ARG A 35 3.70 -2.04 9.98
N PRO A 36 4.77 -1.45 10.54
CA PRO A 36 5.65 -2.16 11.47
C PRO A 36 4.89 -2.80 12.64
N PRO A 37 5.39 -3.92 13.22
CA PRO A 37 4.74 -4.54 14.37
C PRO A 37 4.80 -3.65 15.61
N GLU A 38 3.69 -3.59 16.33
CA GLU A 38 3.64 -3.06 17.68
C GLU A 38 3.99 -4.18 18.68
N GLY A 39 4.78 -3.85 19.71
CA GLY A 39 5.13 -4.81 20.76
C GLY A 39 6.19 -5.86 20.41
N MET A 40 6.86 -5.73 19.25
CA MET A 40 8.04 -6.53 18.91
C MET A 40 9.31 -5.67 19.03
N ASP A 41 10.40 -6.27 19.50
CA ASP A 41 11.73 -5.62 19.52
C ASP A 41 12.32 -5.50 18.12
N THR A 42 11.80 -4.56 17.34
CA THR A 42 12.27 -4.24 15.98
C THR A 42 12.79 -2.80 15.88
N ILE A 43 13.67 -2.60 14.91
CA ILE A 43 14.04 -1.28 14.40
C ILE A 43 13.20 -1.07 13.14
N ASN A 44 12.50 0.06 13.09
CA ASN A 44 11.54 0.40 12.04
C ASN A 44 11.94 1.77 11.47
N GLU A 45 12.43 1.81 10.24
CA GLU A 45 12.87 3.04 9.59
C GLU A 45 12.06 3.30 8.32
N ALA A 46 11.38 4.45 8.27
CA ALA A 46 10.63 4.87 7.09
C ALA A 46 11.62 5.31 6.00
N PHE A 47 11.40 4.85 4.76
CA PHE A 47 12.30 5.19 3.64
C PHE A 47 11.58 5.77 2.41
N ALA A 48 10.26 5.64 2.31
CA ALA A 48 9.49 6.20 1.20
C ALA A 48 8.02 6.45 1.58
N PRO A 49 7.35 7.45 0.99
CA PRO A 49 5.90 7.60 1.10
C PRO A 49 5.15 6.41 0.52
N HIS A 50 3.95 6.16 1.06
CA HIS A 50 3.04 5.13 0.59
C HIS A 50 1.59 5.65 0.64
N PRO A 51 1.12 6.33 -0.42
CA PRO A 51 -0.25 6.84 -0.50
C PRO A 51 -1.27 5.73 -0.77
N TYR A 52 -2.39 5.78 -0.04
CA TYR A 52 -3.60 5.03 -0.37
C TYR A 52 -4.71 5.95 -0.88
N VAL A 53 -5.41 5.49 -1.90
CA VAL A 53 -6.48 6.22 -2.59
C VAL A 53 -7.75 5.40 -2.66
N ILE A 54 -8.89 6.06 -2.91
CA ILE A 54 -10.13 5.40 -3.30
C ILE A 54 -10.23 5.39 -4.82
N VAL A 55 -10.45 4.22 -5.41
CA VAL A 55 -10.58 4.04 -6.85
C VAL A 55 -11.96 3.52 -7.23
N ALA A 56 -12.41 3.93 -8.42
CA ALA A 56 -13.66 3.52 -9.04
C ALA A 56 -13.46 3.23 -10.54
N ALA A 57 -14.47 2.62 -11.17
CA ALA A 57 -14.54 2.59 -12.62
C ALA A 57 -14.65 4.03 -13.18
N PRO A 58 -14.12 4.32 -14.38
CA PRO A 58 -14.21 5.65 -15.00
C PRO A 58 -15.66 6.13 -15.24
N THR A 59 -16.61 5.19 -15.33
CA THR A 59 -18.04 5.47 -15.51
C THR A 59 -18.79 5.67 -14.19
N HIS A 60 -18.11 5.62 -13.05
CA HIS A 60 -18.74 5.76 -11.74
C HIS A 60 -19.25 7.20 -11.51
N PRO A 61 -20.44 7.42 -10.94
CA PRO A 61 -21.05 8.75 -10.81
C PRO A 61 -20.23 9.80 -10.05
N LEU A 62 -19.39 9.35 -9.12
CA LEU A 62 -18.50 10.21 -8.33
C LEU A 62 -17.24 10.65 -9.08
N VAL A 63 -16.94 10.07 -10.25
CA VAL A 63 -15.75 10.47 -11.03
C VAL A 63 -15.91 11.89 -11.55
N GLY A 64 -14.87 12.70 -11.37
CA GLY A 64 -14.85 14.11 -11.76
C GLY A 64 -15.51 15.07 -10.76
N GLN A 65 -16.13 14.55 -9.70
CA GLN A 65 -16.56 15.38 -8.57
C GLN A 65 -15.36 15.73 -7.69
N ARG A 66 -15.44 16.87 -6.99
CA ARG A 66 -14.37 17.41 -6.14
C ARG A 66 -14.80 17.51 -4.69
N ASN A 67 -13.85 17.33 -3.77
CA ASN A 67 -14.07 17.38 -2.32
C ASN A 67 -15.30 16.57 -1.88
N ILE A 68 -15.38 15.33 -2.33
CA ILE A 68 -16.49 14.42 -2.02
C ILE A 68 -16.43 14.12 -0.52
N PRO A 69 -17.50 14.39 0.25
CA PRO A 69 -17.51 14.06 1.67
C PRO A 69 -17.32 12.56 1.88
N LEU A 70 -16.50 12.16 2.85
CA LEU A 70 -16.27 10.74 3.17
C LEU A 70 -17.58 9.97 3.44
N ALA A 71 -18.59 10.66 3.96
CA ALA A 71 -19.92 10.09 4.20
C ALA A 71 -20.63 9.64 2.92
N ALA A 72 -20.33 10.20 1.75
CA ALA A 72 -20.91 9.76 0.48
C ALA A 72 -20.55 8.30 0.15
N LEU A 73 -19.46 7.78 0.71
CA LEU A 73 -19.05 6.39 0.50
C LEU A 73 -19.96 5.38 1.21
N THR A 74 -20.81 5.79 2.17
CA THR A 74 -21.69 4.84 2.90
C THR A 74 -22.75 4.22 1.99
N ASP A 75 -23.12 4.92 0.92
CA ASP A 75 -24.11 4.46 -0.05
C ASP A 75 -23.49 3.55 -1.14
N GLU A 76 -22.16 3.48 -1.21
CA GLU A 76 -21.44 2.77 -2.26
C GLU A 76 -21.15 1.30 -1.90
N ALA A 77 -20.98 0.46 -2.92
CA ALA A 77 -20.48 -0.90 -2.73
C ALA A 77 -18.97 -0.85 -2.49
N PHE A 78 -18.51 -1.22 -1.30
CA PHE A 78 -17.08 -1.24 -1.01
C PHE A 78 -16.47 -2.63 -1.19
N ILE A 79 -15.37 -2.70 -1.93
CA ILE A 79 -14.55 -3.91 -2.12
C ILE A 79 -13.31 -3.78 -1.26
N SER A 80 -13.17 -4.64 -0.26
CA SER A 80 -12.06 -4.59 0.69
C SER A 80 -11.07 -5.73 0.51
N ARG A 81 -9.84 -5.49 0.98
CA ARG A 81 -8.91 -6.58 1.30
C ARG A 81 -9.40 -7.38 2.51
N GLU A 82 -8.86 -8.57 2.68
CA GLU A 82 -9.12 -9.45 3.81
C GLU A 82 -8.71 -8.82 5.14
N LYS A 83 -9.50 -9.10 6.19
CA LYS A 83 -9.21 -8.62 7.54
C LYS A 83 -7.82 -9.08 7.99
N GLY A 84 -7.11 -8.18 8.68
CA GLY A 84 -5.75 -8.43 9.15
C GLY A 84 -4.65 -8.14 8.14
N SER A 85 -4.97 -7.91 6.85
CA SER A 85 -3.99 -7.41 5.88
C SER A 85 -3.54 -5.98 6.22
N ASP A 86 -2.32 -5.61 5.81
CA ASP A 86 -1.81 -4.24 5.99
C ASP A 86 -2.77 -3.22 5.35
N THR A 87 -3.26 -3.48 4.14
CA THR A 87 -4.23 -2.60 3.47
C THR A 87 -5.54 -2.47 4.25
N TRP A 88 -6.11 -3.56 4.77
CA TRP A 88 -7.31 -3.49 5.61
C TRP A 88 -7.06 -2.67 6.88
N ASN A 89 -5.92 -2.87 7.54
CA ASN A 89 -5.56 -2.12 8.74
C ASN A 89 -5.33 -0.63 8.43
N SER A 90 -4.67 -0.31 7.31
CA SER A 90 -4.49 1.06 6.83
C SER A 90 -5.83 1.73 6.48
N MET A 91 -6.79 0.96 5.94
CA MET A 91 -8.13 1.44 5.66
C MET A 91 -8.89 1.77 6.96
N GLN A 92 -8.81 0.91 7.98
CA GLN A 92 -9.44 1.18 9.28
C GLN A 92 -8.95 2.49 9.89
N ASP A 93 -7.63 2.71 9.89
CA ASP A 93 -7.01 3.93 10.41
C ASP A 93 -7.38 5.16 9.56
N GLY A 94 -7.29 5.03 8.22
CA GLY A 94 -7.59 6.10 7.28
C GLY A 94 -9.04 6.58 7.34
N PHE A 95 -9.99 5.68 7.65
CA PHE A 95 -11.39 6.03 7.84
C PHE A 95 -11.70 6.55 9.25
N ALA A 96 -10.72 6.64 10.15
CA ALA A 96 -10.84 7.19 11.51
C ALA A 96 -12.05 6.63 12.29
N GLY A 97 -12.28 5.32 12.20
CA GLY A 97 -13.41 4.64 12.85
C GLY A 97 -14.77 4.77 12.15
N ARG A 98 -14.86 5.47 11.01
CA ARG A 98 -16.10 5.59 10.21
C ARG A 98 -16.34 4.41 9.27
N LEU A 99 -15.38 3.47 9.18
CA LEU A 99 -15.47 2.29 8.33
C LEU A 99 -16.70 1.42 8.67
N SER A 100 -17.15 1.41 9.93
CA SER A 100 -18.34 0.65 10.36
C SER A 100 -19.63 1.04 9.64
N ASN A 101 -19.67 2.24 9.06
CA ASN A 101 -20.83 2.74 8.32
C ASN A 101 -20.78 2.38 6.83
N MET A 102 -19.69 1.77 6.36
CA MET A 102 -19.49 1.41 4.97
C MET A 102 -20.11 0.05 4.66
N ARG A 103 -20.74 -0.06 3.49
CA ARG A 103 -21.27 -1.34 3.00
C ARG A 103 -20.16 -2.14 2.32
N ILE A 104 -19.45 -2.96 3.09
CA ILE A 104 -18.49 -3.94 2.54
C ILE A 104 -19.25 -5.01 1.76
N ALA A 105 -19.28 -4.89 0.44
CA ALA A 105 -20.01 -5.79 -0.45
C ALA A 105 -19.20 -7.05 -0.76
N MET A 106 -17.87 -6.94 -0.79
CA MET A 106 -16.96 -8.03 -1.13
C MET A 106 -15.66 -7.93 -0.33
N GLU A 107 -15.16 -9.07 0.14
CA GLU A 107 -13.84 -9.22 0.75
C GLU A 107 -12.99 -10.12 -0.15
N ILE A 108 -11.87 -9.59 -0.67
CA ILE A 108 -11.04 -10.26 -1.69
C ILE A 108 -9.57 -10.20 -1.28
N LYS A 109 -8.87 -11.34 -1.34
CA LYS A 109 -7.45 -11.43 -0.94
C LYS A 109 -6.47 -10.85 -1.95
N SER A 110 -6.79 -10.91 -3.24
CA SER A 110 -5.89 -10.49 -4.32
C SER A 110 -6.15 -9.05 -4.72
N THR A 111 -5.12 -8.19 -4.63
CA THR A 111 -5.18 -6.81 -5.13
C THR A 111 -5.55 -6.76 -6.62
N GLU A 112 -5.02 -7.68 -7.43
CA GLU A 112 -5.35 -7.74 -8.87
C GLU A 112 -6.82 -8.07 -9.10
N THR A 113 -7.39 -8.98 -8.30
CA THR A 113 -8.81 -9.32 -8.39
C THR A 113 -9.70 -8.16 -7.94
N ILE A 114 -9.31 -7.41 -6.90
CA ILE A 114 -10.01 -6.17 -6.52
C ILE A 114 -10.00 -5.18 -7.68
N LYS A 115 -8.85 -4.92 -8.30
CA LYS A 115 -8.76 -4.01 -9.45
C LYS A 115 -9.72 -4.43 -10.57
N GLN A 116 -9.76 -5.71 -10.93
CA GLN A 116 -10.68 -6.20 -11.97
C GLN A 116 -12.16 -6.01 -11.58
N ALA A 117 -12.53 -6.24 -10.32
CA ALA A 117 -13.90 -6.02 -9.85
C ALA A 117 -14.29 -4.53 -9.88
N VAL A 118 -13.38 -3.63 -9.52
CA VAL A 118 -13.61 -2.18 -9.63
C VAL A 118 -13.72 -1.75 -11.09
N ILE A 119 -12.84 -2.23 -11.98
CA ILE A 119 -12.91 -1.96 -13.43
C ILE A 119 -14.25 -2.41 -14.02
N ALA A 120 -14.78 -3.55 -13.56
CA ALA A 120 -16.10 -4.06 -13.94
C ALA A 120 -17.27 -3.31 -13.27
N ASN A 121 -17.00 -2.18 -12.60
CA ASN A 121 -17.97 -1.33 -11.92
C ASN A 121 -18.81 -2.08 -10.86
N MET A 122 -18.22 -3.06 -10.17
CA MET A 122 -18.90 -3.81 -9.09
C MET A 122 -18.84 -3.09 -7.74
N GLY A 123 -18.11 -1.97 -7.66
CA GLY A 123 -17.93 -1.16 -6.46
C GLY A 123 -16.66 -0.32 -6.52
N ILE A 124 -16.34 0.33 -5.40
CA ILE A 124 -15.14 1.13 -5.19
C ILE A 124 -14.18 0.41 -4.23
N ALA A 125 -12.90 0.80 -4.22
CA ALA A 125 -11.91 0.17 -3.34
C ALA A 125 -10.87 1.14 -2.79
N PHE A 126 -10.37 0.84 -1.59
CA PHE A 126 -9.17 1.47 -0.99
C PHE A 126 -7.93 0.67 -1.37
N LEU A 127 -7.03 1.27 -2.17
CA LEU A 127 -5.83 0.61 -2.68
C LEU A 127 -4.62 1.54 -2.62
N SER A 128 -3.43 0.94 -2.57
CA SER A 128 -2.18 1.68 -2.69
C SER A 128 -2.08 2.27 -4.09
N ALA A 129 -1.73 3.55 -4.20
CA ALA A 129 -1.58 4.20 -5.50
C ALA A 129 -0.50 3.53 -6.36
N HIS A 130 0.54 2.95 -5.72
CA HIS A 130 1.59 2.17 -6.41
C HIS A 130 1.06 0.91 -7.11
N THR A 131 -0.13 0.41 -6.75
CA THR A 131 -0.70 -0.82 -7.31
C THR A 131 -1.68 -0.58 -8.46
N VAL A 132 -2.12 0.67 -8.64
CA VAL A 132 -3.15 1.06 -9.63
C VAL A 132 -2.62 1.97 -10.73
N GLY A 133 -1.33 2.34 -10.70
CA GLY A 133 -0.76 3.33 -11.62
C GLY A 133 -0.94 2.99 -13.11
N LEU A 134 -0.79 1.72 -13.48
CA LEU A 134 -0.99 1.26 -14.87
C LEU A 134 -2.44 1.40 -15.31
N GLU A 135 -3.39 1.05 -14.44
CA GLU A 135 -4.82 1.16 -14.73
C GLU A 135 -5.28 2.62 -14.83
N LEU A 136 -4.71 3.52 -14.01
CA LEU A 136 -4.95 4.95 -14.09
C LEU A 136 -4.44 5.51 -15.42
N GLN A 137 -3.20 5.19 -15.80
CA GLN A 137 -2.62 5.62 -17.09
C GLN A 137 -3.41 5.09 -18.29
N ALA A 138 -3.94 3.87 -18.19
CA ALA A 138 -4.77 3.26 -19.22
C ALA A 138 -6.23 3.75 -19.22
N GLY A 139 -6.62 4.64 -18.29
CA GLY A 139 -7.99 5.13 -18.16
C GLY A 139 -8.99 4.04 -17.78
N LYS A 140 -8.55 2.97 -17.12
CA LYS A 140 -9.40 1.84 -16.66
C LYS A 140 -9.88 2.00 -15.22
N LEU A 141 -9.18 2.80 -14.43
CA LEU A 141 -9.58 3.22 -13.09
C LEU A 141 -9.52 4.74 -13.03
N ALA A 142 -10.31 5.31 -12.12
CA ALA A 142 -10.24 6.71 -11.73
C ALA A 142 -10.07 6.82 -10.21
N VAL A 143 -9.27 7.80 -9.77
CA VAL A 143 -9.18 8.16 -8.35
C VAL A 143 -10.37 9.06 -8.01
N LEU A 144 -11.04 8.78 -6.89
CA LEU A 144 -12.08 9.66 -6.35
C LEU A 144 -11.45 10.69 -5.42
N ASP A 145 -11.82 11.97 -5.60
CA ASP A 145 -11.39 13.09 -4.77
C ASP A 145 -12.21 13.15 -3.48
N ILE A 146 -11.87 12.29 -2.53
CA ILE A 146 -12.54 12.14 -1.23
C ILE A 146 -11.85 13.00 -0.17
N GLU A 147 -12.62 13.72 0.64
CA GLU A 147 -12.11 14.46 1.78
C GLU A 147 -11.28 13.56 2.73
N GLY A 148 -10.05 13.99 3.03
CA GLY A 148 -9.12 13.25 3.88
C GLY A 148 -8.28 12.20 3.15
N PHE A 149 -8.37 12.13 1.81
CA PHE A 149 -7.54 11.26 0.97
C PHE A 149 -6.61 12.09 0.07
N PRO A 150 -5.45 11.55 -0.33
CA PRO A 150 -4.92 10.22 -0.02
C PRO A 150 -4.53 10.05 1.45
N VAL A 151 -4.65 8.83 1.96
CA VAL A 151 -4.09 8.47 3.27
C VAL A 151 -2.60 8.23 3.10
N MET A 152 -1.78 9.14 3.63
CA MET A 152 -0.33 9.09 3.51
C MET A 152 0.28 8.22 4.62
N LEU A 153 0.78 7.05 4.23
CA LEU A 153 1.62 6.21 5.08
C LEU A 153 3.05 6.19 4.54
N ASN A 154 3.90 5.32 5.11
CA ASN A 154 5.26 5.12 4.64
C ASN A 154 5.56 3.64 4.43
N TRP A 155 6.43 3.35 3.47
CA TRP A 155 7.19 2.13 3.48
C TRP A 155 8.26 2.18 4.57
N TYR A 156 8.35 1.10 5.33
CA TYR A 156 9.37 0.89 6.34
C TYR A 156 10.28 -0.26 5.95
N VAL A 157 11.58 -0.10 6.23
CA VAL A 157 12.51 -1.20 6.37
C VAL A 157 12.57 -1.59 7.84
N VAL A 158 12.35 -2.87 8.11
CA VAL A 158 12.16 -3.41 9.46
C VAL A 158 13.11 -4.58 9.68
N HIS A 159 13.77 -4.62 10.83
CA HIS A 159 14.53 -5.78 11.27
C HIS A 159 14.50 -5.91 12.79
N ARG A 160 14.83 -7.09 13.33
CA ARG A 160 14.95 -7.28 14.79
C ARG A 160 16.02 -6.36 15.36
N LYS A 161 15.73 -5.72 16.49
CA LYS A 161 16.62 -4.78 17.18
C LYS A 161 17.95 -5.40 17.58
N ASN A 162 17.93 -6.64 18.06
CA ASN A 162 19.11 -7.35 18.54
C ASN A 162 19.80 -8.19 17.45
N LYS A 163 19.35 -8.10 16.19
CA LYS A 163 19.98 -8.82 15.07
C LYS A 163 21.17 -8.03 14.55
N ARG A 164 22.33 -8.66 14.48
CA ARG A 164 23.47 -8.15 13.72
C ARG A 164 23.22 -8.41 12.24
N LEU A 165 22.92 -7.36 11.49
CA LEU A 165 22.73 -7.45 10.05
C LEU A 165 24.07 -7.80 9.37
N PRO A 166 24.08 -8.73 8.39
CA PRO A 166 25.27 -8.96 7.58
C PRO A 166 25.58 -7.70 6.74
N PRO A 167 26.85 -7.51 6.31
CA PRO A 167 27.25 -6.31 5.55
C PRO A 167 26.39 -6.05 4.31
N VAL A 168 25.97 -7.12 3.62
CA VAL A 168 25.10 -7.03 2.44
C VAL A 168 23.71 -6.49 2.77
N ALA A 169 23.12 -6.89 3.90
CA ALA A 169 21.83 -6.38 4.34
C ALA A 169 21.94 -4.92 4.79
N LEU A 170 23.04 -4.55 5.47
CA LEU A 170 23.30 -3.15 5.82
C LEU A 170 23.41 -2.26 4.57
N ALA A 171 24.17 -2.69 3.57
CA ALA A 171 24.30 -1.97 2.31
C ALA A 171 22.95 -1.85 1.59
N PHE A 172 22.14 -2.92 1.57
CA PHE A 172 20.81 -2.86 0.96
C PHE A 172 19.84 -1.96 1.73
N LYS A 173 19.86 -1.99 3.06
CA LYS A 173 19.10 -1.06 3.91
C LYS A 173 19.49 0.39 3.61
N GLN A 174 20.79 0.69 3.55
CA GLN A 174 21.28 2.04 3.23
C GLN A 174 20.83 2.49 1.84
N PHE A 175 20.91 1.59 0.85
CA PHE A 175 20.36 1.85 -0.48
C PHE A 175 18.86 2.18 -0.46
N LEU A 176 18.04 1.46 0.31
CA LEU A 176 16.62 1.78 0.45
C LEU A 176 16.41 3.18 1.07
N MET A 177 17.20 3.53 2.09
CA MET A 177 17.11 4.82 2.76
C MET A 177 17.54 5.99 1.86
N GLU A 178 18.54 5.80 1.00
CA GLU A 178 19.12 6.85 0.17
C GLU A 178 18.43 6.98 -1.21
N GLU A 179 18.11 5.85 -1.84
CA GLU A 179 17.62 5.81 -3.23
C GLU A 179 16.17 5.33 -3.35
N GLY A 180 15.60 4.73 -2.31
CA GLY A 180 14.33 4.00 -2.36
C GLY A 180 13.13 4.86 -2.77
N ALA A 181 12.93 6.00 -2.11
CA ALA A 181 11.81 6.91 -2.44
C ALA A 181 11.86 7.37 -3.90
N GLY A 182 13.02 7.84 -4.36
CA GLY A 182 13.20 8.33 -5.73
C GLY A 182 13.03 7.24 -6.79
N LEU A 183 13.41 5.99 -6.48
CA LEU A 183 13.18 4.85 -7.37
C LEU A 183 11.69 4.50 -7.48
N ILE A 184 10.98 4.45 -6.36
CA ILE A 184 9.55 4.17 -6.32
C ILE A 184 8.80 5.21 -7.15
N GLU A 185 9.11 6.49 -6.98
CA GLU A 185 8.44 7.55 -7.74
C GLU A 185 8.73 7.45 -9.24
N ARG A 186 10.00 7.24 -9.64
CA ARG A 186 10.34 7.06 -11.07
C ARG A 186 9.64 5.87 -11.72
N ILE A 187 9.43 4.78 -10.99
CA ILE A 187 8.81 3.56 -11.52
C ILE A 187 7.29 3.69 -11.56
N THR A 188 6.68 4.27 -10.52
CA THR A 188 5.23 4.26 -10.34
C THR A 188 4.55 5.55 -10.81
N GLY A 189 5.27 6.67 -10.86
CA GLY A 189 4.77 7.99 -11.26
C GLY A 189 3.60 8.47 -10.42
N VAL A 190 3.53 8.03 -9.16
CA VAL A 190 2.35 8.15 -8.31
C VAL A 190 2.09 9.60 -7.91
N GLU A 191 3.13 10.40 -7.62
CA GLU A 191 2.94 11.82 -7.31
C GLU A 191 2.28 12.56 -8.48
N GLY A 192 2.69 12.25 -9.71
CA GLY A 192 2.10 12.82 -10.92
C GLY A 192 0.65 12.39 -11.13
N LEU A 193 0.30 11.13 -10.84
CA LEU A 193 -1.03 10.58 -11.05
C LEU A 193 -2.05 11.05 -10.00
N ILE A 194 -1.62 11.24 -8.75
CA ILE A 194 -2.48 11.81 -7.70
C ILE A 194 -2.71 13.30 -7.96
N SER A 195 -1.67 14.05 -8.34
CA SER A 195 -1.78 15.50 -8.55
C SER A 195 -2.59 15.90 -9.78
N GLN A 196 -2.67 15.06 -10.81
CA GLN A 196 -3.48 15.33 -12.01
C GLN A 196 -4.98 15.04 -11.83
N ASN A 197 -5.31 14.20 -10.84
CA ASN A 197 -6.68 13.84 -10.50
C ASN A 197 -7.20 14.56 -9.24
N ALA A 198 -6.40 15.43 -8.63
CA ALA A 198 -6.79 16.37 -7.55
C ALA A 198 -7.27 17.71 -8.11
#